data_AF-A0A3B0U3W8-F1
#
_entry.id   AF-A0A3B0U3W8-F1
#
_cell.length_a   1.000
_cell.length_b   1.000
_cell.length_c   1.000
_cell.angle_alpha   90.00
_cell.angle_beta   90.00
_cell.angle_gamma   90.00
#
_symmetry.space_group_name_H-M   'P 1'
#
loop_
_entity.id
_entity.type
_entity.pdbx_description
1 polymer ?
#
loop_
_entity_poly.entity_id
_entity_poly.type
_entity_poly.pdbx_seq_one_letter_code
_entity_poly.pdbx_strand_id
1 'polypeptide(L)'
;EGRKEAESRKKDDDDILLSQVPAAFGFGIRGEKIIAYPQSGGEYHPELLEQILPLLLEKAKAYDCKIRAHGNSPENVRSNASNIVEAIESWAETPKPGVLLMRLRSLEADISAYDTLAGRDELYPHAIAAMLDLKSSIDDFLGMDPFVQKIQANAMALEIQGKNASKINLWLVKIEKIASESVFVDSSVEQALAEGKTSVEADEQIVRSSNDHKKTSEAIERQANQTALRVMTTRNFVARIIRSIQDGIVGGTEAGVKGAVSGGIRTGFAVLVGSIAGPFAGVAMFVASVRPIAEKASEISKLETDDADETE
;
A
#
# COMPACT_ATOMS: atom_id res chain seq x y z
N GLU A 1 -21.03 1.47 -24.61
CA GLU A 1 -19.56 1.65 -24.54
C GLU A 1 -19.13 2.36 -23.26
N GLY A 2 -19.69 3.52 -22.89
CA GLY A 2 -19.29 4.26 -21.67
C GLY A 2 -19.33 3.51 -20.33
N ARG A 3 -20.25 2.54 -20.15
CA ARG A 3 -20.28 1.71 -18.91
C ARG A 3 -19.07 0.78 -18.78
N LYS A 4 -18.61 0.18 -19.90
CA LYS A 4 -17.45 -0.72 -19.91
C LYS A 4 -16.15 0.04 -19.66
N GLU A 5 -16.04 1.27 -20.18
CA GLU A 5 -14.88 2.13 -19.91
C GLU A 5 -14.83 2.59 -18.45
N ALA A 6 -15.98 2.93 -17.84
CA ALA A 6 -16.05 3.29 -16.43
C ALA A 6 -15.66 2.12 -15.50
N GLU A 7 -16.11 0.90 -15.83
CA GLU A 7 -15.77 -0.32 -15.08
C GLU A 7 -14.27 -0.68 -15.21
N SER A 8 -13.67 -0.52 -16.39
CA SER A 8 -12.23 -0.71 -16.58
C SER A 8 -11.39 0.29 -15.79
N ARG A 9 -11.81 1.57 -15.75
CA ARG A 9 -11.08 2.62 -15.03
C ARG A 9 -11.10 2.43 -13.51
N LYS A 10 -12.27 2.07 -12.96
CA LYS A 10 -12.40 1.78 -11.53
C LYS A 10 -11.48 0.64 -11.09
N LYS A 11 -11.22 -0.32 -11.98
CA LYS A 11 -10.33 -1.45 -11.71
C LYS A 11 -8.86 -1.02 -11.62
N ASP A 12 -8.38 -0.17 -12.54
CA ASP A 12 -6.99 0.30 -12.54
C ASP A 12 -6.68 1.14 -11.29
N ASP A 13 -7.61 1.98 -10.86
CA ASP A 13 -7.49 2.77 -9.62
C ASP A 13 -7.44 1.86 -8.39
N ASP A 14 -8.32 0.85 -8.33
CA ASP A 14 -8.35 -0.14 -7.24
C ASP A 14 -7.03 -0.95 -7.16
N ASP A 15 -6.48 -1.39 -8.30
CA ASP A 15 -5.25 -2.20 -8.35
C ASP A 15 -4.04 -1.48 -7.74
N ILE A 16 -4.01 -0.15 -7.83
CA ILE A 16 -2.90 0.68 -7.33
C ILE A 16 -3.09 1.02 -5.86
N LEU A 17 -4.32 1.27 -5.43
CA LEU A 17 -4.62 1.46 -4.02
C LEU A 17 -4.31 0.20 -3.20
N LEU A 18 -4.46 -0.96 -3.81
CA LEU A 18 -4.28 -2.28 -3.19
C LEU A 18 -2.87 -2.87 -3.42
N SER A 19 -1.95 -2.09 -3.96
CA SER A 19 -0.54 -2.50 -4.00
C SER A 19 0.04 -2.55 -2.58
N GLN A 20 0.91 -3.55 -2.37
CA GLN A 20 1.64 -3.67 -1.11
C GLN A 20 2.72 -2.58 -1.09
N VAL A 21 2.81 -1.86 0.03
CA VAL A 21 3.89 -0.89 0.26
C VAL A 21 5.11 -1.61 0.84
N PRO A 22 6.32 -1.05 0.71
CA PRO A 22 7.51 -1.65 1.29
C PRO A 22 7.39 -1.84 2.82
N ALA A 23 7.40 -3.08 3.31
CA ALA A 23 7.26 -3.38 4.75
C ALA A 23 8.12 -4.59 5.13
N ALA A 24 8.18 -4.92 6.42
CA ALA A 24 8.92 -6.11 6.89
C ALA A 24 8.33 -7.44 6.38
N PHE A 25 7.06 -7.45 6.00
CA PHE A 25 6.36 -8.62 5.50
C PHE A 25 5.54 -8.31 4.26
N GLY A 26 5.57 -9.24 3.33
CA GLY A 26 4.64 -9.33 2.21
C GLY A 26 3.61 -10.43 2.46
N PHE A 27 2.47 -10.32 1.78
CA PHE A 27 1.36 -11.24 1.94
C PHE A 27 0.97 -11.88 0.61
N GLY A 28 0.73 -13.18 0.65
CA GLY A 28 0.38 -14.00 -0.52
C GLY A 28 -0.75 -14.98 -0.20
N ILE A 29 -1.19 -15.72 -1.21
CA ILE A 29 -2.13 -16.83 -1.02
C ILE A 29 -1.38 -18.13 -1.28
N ARG A 30 -1.53 -19.11 -0.38
CA ARG A 30 -1.07 -20.48 -0.57
C ARG A 30 -2.20 -21.43 -0.19
N GLY A 31 -2.73 -22.13 -1.19
CA GLY A 31 -3.96 -22.90 -1.01
C GLY A 31 -5.14 -21.98 -0.72
N GLU A 32 -5.86 -22.24 0.36
CA GLU A 32 -7.04 -21.47 0.78
C GLU A 32 -6.72 -20.43 1.87
N LYS A 33 -5.43 -20.22 2.16
CA LYS A 33 -4.98 -19.35 3.25
C LYS A 33 -4.11 -18.21 2.77
N ILE A 34 -4.23 -17.10 3.49
CA ILE A 34 -3.28 -15.99 3.41
C ILE A 34 -2.07 -16.36 4.23
N ILE A 35 -0.89 -16.24 3.60
CA ILE A 35 0.39 -16.46 4.23
C ILE A 35 1.17 -15.15 4.29
N ALA A 36 1.98 -14.99 5.32
CA ALA A 36 3.01 -13.97 5.34
C ALA A 36 4.33 -14.59 4.93
N TYR A 37 5.14 -13.81 4.23
CA TYR A 37 6.54 -14.10 4.02
C TYR A 37 7.34 -12.87 4.45
N PRO A 38 8.48 -13.06 5.13
CA PRO A 38 9.36 -11.93 5.43
C PRO A 38 9.72 -11.30 4.08
N GLN A 39 9.41 -10.03 3.92
CA GLN A 39 10.10 -9.21 2.94
C GLN A 39 11.40 -8.91 3.63
N SER A 40 12.42 -9.72 3.34
CA SER A 40 13.74 -9.60 3.91
C SER A 40 14.12 -8.12 3.91
N GLY A 41 14.12 -7.46 5.07
CA GLY A 41 14.90 -6.25 5.26
C GLY A 41 16.40 -6.57 5.25
N GLY A 42 16.83 -7.58 4.47
CA GLY A 42 17.85 -8.54 4.91
C GLY A 42 19.00 -8.78 3.93
N GLU A 43 18.79 -8.69 2.62
CA GLU A 43 19.90 -8.60 1.68
C GLU A 43 19.53 -7.55 0.63
N TYR A 44 20.23 -6.42 0.66
CA TYR A 44 20.29 -5.56 -0.50
C TYR A 44 20.82 -6.43 -1.64
N HIS A 45 19.97 -6.69 -2.63
CA HIS A 45 20.31 -7.45 -3.82
C HIS A 45 20.65 -6.44 -4.93
N PRO A 46 21.88 -5.91 -4.97
CA PRO A 46 22.28 -4.95 -6.01
C PRO A 46 22.03 -5.51 -7.41
N GLU A 47 22.14 -6.83 -7.58
CA GLU A 47 21.95 -7.49 -8.87
C GLU A 47 20.50 -7.37 -9.37
N LEU A 48 19.51 -7.35 -8.47
CA LEU A 48 18.11 -7.15 -8.84
C LEU A 48 17.84 -5.69 -9.21
N LEU A 49 18.44 -4.75 -8.47
CA LEU A 49 18.35 -3.32 -8.80
C LEU A 49 18.99 -3.02 -10.15
N GLU A 50 20.15 -3.61 -10.44
CA GLU A 50 20.82 -3.50 -11.74
C GLU A 50 19.99 -4.07 -12.90
N GLN A 51 19.19 -5.10 -12.66
CA GLN A 51 18.29 -5.68 -13.66
C GLN A 51 17.02 -4.84 -13.88
N ILE A 52 16.46 -4.27 -12.82
CA ILE A 52 15.19 -3.54 -12.87
C ILE A 52 15.38 -2.08 -13.28
N LEU A 53 16.50 -1.46 -12.91
CA LEU A 53 16.77 -0.05 -13.20
C LEU A 53 16.68 0.30 -14.70
N PRO A 54 17.23 -0.50 -15.65
CA PRO A 54 17.06 -0.25 -17.08
C PRO A 54 15.60 -0.32 -17.54
N LEU A 55 14.81 -1.27 -17.00
CA LEU A 55 13.39 -1.43 -17.33
C LEU A 55 12.57 -0.25 -16.80
N LEU A 56 12.86 0.18 -15.58
CA LEU A 56 12.24 1.37 -14.99
C LEU A 56 12.60 2.63 -15.79
N LEU A 57 13.85 2.77 -16.19
CA LEU A 57 14.32 3.90 -17.01
C LEU A 57 13.65 3.93 -18.38
N GLU A 58 13.55 2.78 -19.06
CA GLU A 58 12.85 2.64 -20.33
C GLU A 58 11.39 3.09 -20.19
N LYS A 59 10.71 2.61 -19.13
CA LYS A 59 9.33 2.97 -18.82
C LYS A 59 9.16 4.46 -18.54
N ALA A 60 10.05 5.06 -17.75
CA ALA A 60 10.05 6.50 -17.45
C ALA A 60 10.27 7.35 -18.72
N LYS A 61 11.21 6.94 -19.60
CA LYS A 61 11.45 7.59 -20.89
C LYS A 61 10.25 7.48 -21.82
N ALA A 62 9.60 6.32 -21.87
CA ALA A 62 8.37 6.14 -22.63
C ALA A 62 7.25 7.04 -22.12
N TYR A 63 7.10 7.18 -20.80
CA TYR A 63 6.15 8.11 -20.18
C TYR A 63 6.46 9.58 -20.54
N ASP A 64 7.69 10.04 -20.34
CA ASP A 64 8.12 11.41 -20.68
C ASP A 64 7.91 11.74 -22.17
N CYS A 65 8.26 10.79 -23.06
CA CYS A 65 8.03 10.93 -24.49
C CYS A 65 6.55 11.11 -24.82
N LYS A 66 5.66 10.29 -24.26
CA LYS A 66 4.20 10.41 -24.45
C LYS A 66 3.69 11.76 -23.97
N ILE A 67 4.05 12.15 -22.74
CA ILE A 67 3.62 13.42 -22.13
C ILE A 67 4.08 14.63 -22.96
N ARG A 68 5.32 14.62 -23.48
CA ARG A 68 5.86 15.68 -24.33
C ARG A 68 5.27 15.71 -25.75
N ALA A 69 4.98 14.56 -26.33
CA ALA A 69 4.37 14.45 -27.67
C ALA A 69 2.96 15.08 -27.69
N HIS A 70 2.27 15.07 -26.54
CA HIS A 70 0.99 15.75 -26.38
C HIS A 70 1.20 17.21 -25.94
N GLY A 71 1.18 18.13 -26.91
CA GLY A 71 1.48 19.55 -26.71
C GLY A 71 0.63 20.28 -25.66
N ASN A 72 -0.55 19.73 -25.32
CA ASN A 72 -1.47 20.28 -24.32
C ASN A 72 -1.14 19.85 -22.88
N SER A 73 -0.22 18.91 -22.66
CA SER A 73 0.13 18.48 -21.30
C SER A 73 0.64 19.68 -20.48
N PRO A 74 0.14 19.88 -19.25
CA PRO A 74 0.57 20.97 -18.37
C PRO A 74 2.08 20.96 -18.10
N GLU A 75 2.66 22.15 -17.94
CA GLU A 75 4.12 22.30 -17.82
C GLU A 75 4.69 21.62 -16.56
N ASN A 76 3.96 21.64 -15.44
CA ASN A 76 4.35 20.92 -14.23
C ASN A 76 4.46 19.41 -14.49
N VAL A 77 3.50 18.83 -15.21
CA VAL A 77 3.48 17.40 -15.53
C VAL A 77 4.65 17.04 -16.45
N ARG A 78 4.91 17.86 -17.48
CA ARG A 78 6.08 17.67 -18.37
C ARG A 78 7.39 17.76 -17.61
N SER A 79 7.54 18.79 -16.77
CA SER A 79 8.73 18.96 -15.94
C SER A 79 8.93 17.79 -14.99
N ASN A 80 7.87 17.32 -14.33
CA ASN A 80 7.93 16.18 -13.42
C ASN A 80 8.32 14.89 -14.15
N ALA A 81 7.78 14.62 -15.34
CA ALA A 81 8.16 13.46 -16.15
C ALA A 81 9.67 13.45 -16.47
N SER A 82 10.22 14.58 -16.90
CA SER A 82 11.65 14.69 -17.21
C SER A 82 12.53 14.60 -15.96
N ASN A 83 12.11 15.24 -14.87
CA ASN A 83 12.78 15.17 -13.58
C ASN A 83 12.84 13.72 -13.02
N ILE A 84 11.83 12.89 -13.31
CA ILE A 84 11.83 11.46 -12.94
C ILE A 84 12.87 10.71 -13.78
N VAL A 85 12.91 10.93 -15.09
CA VAL A 85 13.92 10.32 -15.98
C VAL A 85 15.33 10.66 -15.49
N GLU A 86 15.62 11.95 -15.25
CA GLU A 86 16.93 12.39 -14.75
C GLU A 86 17.28 11.76 -13.38
N ALA A 87 16.30 11.63 -12.48
CA ALA A 87 16.51 10.99 -11.18
C ALA A 87 16.84 9.50 -11.31
N ILE A 88 16.24 8.79 -12.28
CA ILE A 88 16.51 7.37 -12.53
C ILE A 88 17.85 7.20 -13.27
N GLU A 89 18.17 8.06 -14.25
CA GLU A 89 19.46 8.02 -14.95
C GLU A 89 20.63 8.24 -13.98
N SER A 90 20.52 9.26 -13.12
CA SER A 90 21.56 9.55 -12.13
C SER A 90 21.68 8.47 -11.03
N TRP A 91 20.68 7.61 -10.87
CA TRP A 91 20.73 6.51 -9.91
C TRP A 91 21.85 5.51 -10.23
N ALA A 92 22.06 5.20 -11.51
CA ALA A 92 23.07 4.25 -11.95
C ALA A 92 24.50 4.68 -11.55
N GLU A 93 24.73 5.99 -11.54
CA GLU A 93 26.02 6.58 -11.15
C GLU A 93 26.12 6.80 -9.64
N THR A 94 25.04 7.25 -9.01
CA THR A 94 24.99 7.55 -7.58
C THR A 94 23.58 7.33 -7.04
N PRO A 95 23.31 6.19 -6.39
CA PRO A 95 22.01 5.90 -5.78
C PRO A 95 21.58 7.00 -4.81
N LYS A 96 20.47 7.66 -5.12
CA LYS A 96 19.89 8.75 -4.31
C LYS A 96 18.40 8.47 -4.06
N PRO A 97 18.06 7.49 -3.20
CA PRO A 97 16.69 7.13 -2.82
C PRO A 97 15.81 8.33 -2.47
N GLY A 98 16.35 9.29 -1.73
CA GLY A 98 15.60 10.50 -1.35
C GLY A 98 15.16 11.35 -2.55
N VAL A 99 15.97 11.44 -3.61
CA VAL A 99 15.63 12.23 -4.81
C VAL A 99 14.48 11.56 -5.56
N LEU A 100 14.60 10.26 -5.84
CA LEU A 100 13.55 9.52 -6.54
C LEU A 100 12.24 9.49 -5.75
N LEU A 101 12.32 9.35 -4.41
CA LEU A 101 11.15 9.43 -3.53
C LEU A 101 10.46 10.81 -3.59
N MET A 102 11.22 11.92 -3.67
CA MET A 102 10.61 13.24 -3.85
C MET A 102 9.92 13.36 -5.22
N ARG A 103 10.53 12.80 -6.27
CA ARG A 103 9.91 12.80 -7.61
C ARG A 103 8.64 11.97 -7.67
N LEU A 104 8.63 10.83 -6.98
CA LEU A 104 7.42 10.02 -6.80
C LEU A 104 6.29 10.82 -6.14
N ARG A 105 6.58 11.57 -5.07
CA ARG A 105 5.57 12.43 -4.42
C ARG A 105 5.02 13.52 -5.33
N SER A 106 5.86 14.10 -6.19
CA SER A 106 5.41 15.05 -7.21
C SER A 106 4.48 14.39 -8.22
N LEU A 107 4.80 13.16 -8.66
CA LEU A 107 3.93 12.36 -9.53
C LEU A 107 2.58 12.06 -8.87
N GLU A 108 2.58 11.68 -7.59
CA GLU A 108 1.35 11.45 -6.81
C GLU A 108 0.50 12.73 -6.70
N ALA A 109 1.12 13.88 -6.52
CA ALA A 109 0.43 15.16 -6.49
C ALA A 109 -0.20 15.50 -7.85
N ASP A 110 0.50 15.25 -8.96
CA ASP A 110 -0.06 15.41 -10.31
C ASP A 110 -1.23 14.45 -10.53
N ILE A 111 -1.09 13.16 -10.18
CA ILE A 111 -2.19 12.19 -10.25
C ILE A 111 -3.40 12.74 -9.48
N SER A 112 -3.24 13.15 -8.22
CA SER A 112 -4.34 13.66 -7.41
C SER A 112 -4.98 14.94 -7.97
N ALA A 113 -4.20 15.82 -8.59
CA ALA A 113 -4.71 17.07 -9.17
C ALA A 113 -5.52 16.80 -10.44
N TYR A 114 -5.05 15.88 -11.28
CA TYR A 114 -5.65 15.57 -12.57
C TYR A 114 -6.65 14.42 -12.54
N ASP A 115 -6.77 13.69 -11.43
CA ASP A 115 -7.76 12.64 -11.25
C ASP A 115 -9.17 13.19 -10.92
N THR A 116 -9.62 14.12 -11.76
CA THR A 116 -10.96 14.71 -11.73
C THR A 116 -11.51 14.77 -13.15
N LEU A 117 -12.83 14.88 -13.31
CA LEU A 117 -13.42 15.00 -14.66
C LEU A 117 -12.81 16.15 -15.47
N ALA A 118 -12.64 17.32 -14.83
CA ALA A 118 -12.04 18.49 -15.48
C ALA A 118 -10.53 18.33 -15.71
N GLY A 119 -9.79 17.80 -14.74
CA GLY A 119 -8.35 17.61 -14.87
C GLY A 119 -7.97 16.57 -15.92
N ARG A 120 -8.75 15.50 -16.08
CA ARG A 120 -8.51 14.47 -17.09
C ARG A 120 -8.61 15.01 -18.52
N ASP A 121 -9.43 16.04 -18.77
CA ASP A 121 -9.57 16.69 -20.07
C ASP A 121 -8.34 17.54 -20.45
N GLU A 122 -7.52 17.95 -19.47
CA GLU A 122 -6.27 18.68 -19.69
C GLU A 122 -5.12 17.75 -20.12
N LEU A 123 -5.24 16.44 -19.86
CA LEU A 123 -4.25 15.43 -20.19
C LEU A 123 -4.65 14.64 -21.44
N TYR A 124 -3.68 13.96 -22.04
CA TYR A 124 -3.98 13.05 -23.14
C TYR A 124 -4.72 11.78 -22.64
N PRO A 125 -5.52 11.12 -23.49
CA PRO A 125 -6.18 9.87 -23.13
C PRO A 125 -5.14 8.86 -22.64
N HIS A 126 -5.33 8.28 -21.45
CA HIS A 126 -4.41 7.35 -20.78
C HIS A 126 -3.22 7.96 -20.03
N ALA A 127 -3.10 9.29 -19.92
CA ALA A 127 -2.02 9.90 -19.13
C ALA A 127 -2.03 9.46 -17.66
N ILE A 128 -3.21 9.48 -17.02
CA ILE A 128 -3.37 9.04 -15.62
C ILE A 128 -2.95 7.57 -15.47
N ALA A 129 -3.43 6.69 -16.35
CA ALA A 129 -3.04 5.27 -16.34
C ALA A 129 -1.51 5.10 -16.48
N ALA A 130 -0.86 5.89 -17.33
CA ALA A 130 0.60 5.85 -17.49
C ALA A 130 1.35 6.40 -16.25
N MET A 131 0.84 7.45 -15.59
CA MET A 131 1.39 7.97 -14.33
C MET A 131 1.30 6.92 -13.22
N LEU A 132 0.13 6.30 -13.11
CA LEU A 132 -0.21 5.25 -12.17
C LEU A 132 0.67 4.01 -12.35
N ASP A 133 0.86 3.57 -13.59
CA ASP A 133 1.73 2.45 -13.96
C ASP A 133 3.22 2.74 -13.68
N LEU A 134 3.68 3.98 -13.95
CA LEU A 134 5.03 4.42 -13.59
C LEU A 134 5.22 4.50 -12.08
N LYS A 135 4.24 5.07 -11.35
CA LYS A 135 4.23 5.16 -9.89
C LYS A 135 4.43 3.78 -9.27
N SER A 136 3.63 2.78 -9.66
CA SER A 136 3.76 1.42 -9.14
C SER A 136 5.15 0.82 -9.40
N SER A 137 5.73 1.04 -10.58
CA SER A 137 7.10 0.55 -10.86
C SER A 137 8.18 1.27 -10.04
N ILE A 138 8.02 2.56 -9.75
CA ILE A 138 8.92 3.28 -8.84
C ILE A 138 8.74 2.77 -7.42
N ASP A 139 7.51 2.53 -6.96
CA ASP A 139 7.23 1.96 -5.63
C ASP A 139 7.87 0.58 -5.47
N ASP A 140 7.73 -0.30 -6.47
CA ASP A 140 8.36 -1.63 -6.47
C ASP A 140 9.89 -1.52 -6.41
N PHE A 141 10.48 -0.64 -7.22
CA PHE A 141 11.92 -0.42 -7.24
C PHE A 141 12.44 0.14 -5.91
N LEU A 142 11.77 1.18 -5.38
CA LEU A 142 12.10 1.77 -4.09
C LEU A 142 11.89 0.80 -2.93
N GLY A 143 10.94 -0.13 -3.06
CA GLY A 143 10.69 -1.17 -2.07
C GLY A 143 11.83 -2.15 -1.88
N MET A 144 12.71 -2.26 -2.87
CA MET A 144 13.92 -3.09 -2.81
C MET A 144 15.08 -2.41 -2.06
N ASP A 145 14.99 -1.11 -1.79
CA ASP A 145 16.00 -0.36 -1.03
C ASP A 145 15.61 -0.24 0.46
N PRO A 146 16.36 -0.89 1.38
CA PRO A 146 16.09 -0.83 2.82
C PRO A 146 16.10 0.61 3.38
N PHE A 147 16.86 1.52 2.76
CA PHE A 147 16.90 2.91 3.18
C PHE A 147 15.57 3.63 2.89
N VAL A 148 14.90 3.29 1.79
CA VAL A 148 13.58 3.88 1.47
C VAL A 148 12.52 3.37 2.43
N GLN A 149 12.53 2.08 2.75
CA GLN A 149 11.64 1.52 3.78
C GLN A 149 11.79 2.28 5.10
N LYS A 150 13.04 2.56 5.50
CA LYS A 150 13.33 3.37 6.69
C LYS A 150 12.80 4.80 6.58
N ILE A 151 12.95 5.46 5.42
CA ILE A 151 12.39 6.81 5.22
C ILE A 151 10.86 6.81 5.32
N GLN A 152 10.19 5.85 4.69
CA GLN A 152 8.72 5.74 4.72
C GLN A 152 8.21 5.46 6.14
N ALA A 153 8.85 4.52 6.84
CA ALA A 153 8.57 4.23 8.24
C ALA A 153 8.77 5.47 9.12
N ASN A 154 9.87 6.21 8.94
CA ASN A 154 10.14 7.45 9.68
C ASN A 154 9.10 8.55 9.37
N ALA A 155 8.68 8.70 8.11
CA ALA A 155 7.66 9.68 7.74
C ALA A 155 6.32 9.38 8.40
N MET A 156 5.93 8.10 8.41
CA MET A 156 4.73 7.64 9.12
C MET A 156 4.89 7.76 10.64
N ALA A 157 6.08 7.48 11.18
CA ALA A 157 6.37 7.64 12.59
C ALA A 157 6.23 9.10 13.03
N LEU A 158 6.67 10.07 12.23
CA LEU A 158 6.45 11.50 12.50
C LEU A 158 4.97 11.86 12.52
N GLU A 159 4.17 11.30 11.60
CA GLU A 159 2.72 11.47 11.61
C GLU A 159 2.10 10.89 12.89
N ILE A 160 2.57 9.72 13.33
CA ILE A 160 2.10 9.01 14.52
C ILE A 160 2.55 9.69 15.82
N GLN A 161 3.77 10.24 15.86
CA GLN A 161 4.35 10.89 17.04
C GLN A 161 3.55 12.12 17.47
N GLY A 162 3.01 12.87 16.50
CA GLY A 162 2.07 13.97 16.75
C GLY A 162 0.66 13.50 17.15
N LYS A 163 0.42 12.18 17.16
CA LYS A 163 -0.86 11.52 17.43
C LYS A 163 -0.71 10.57 18.63
N ASN A 164 -1.71 9.73 18.85
CA ASN A 164 -1.72 8.79 19.97
C ASN A 164 -1.32 7.38 19.50
N ALA A 165 -0.02 7.09 19.52
CA ALA A 165 0.53 5.79 19.12
C ALA A 165 -0.15 4.62 19.83
N SER A 166 -0.43 4.74 21.13
CA SER A 166 -1.14 3.73 21.91
C SER A 166 -2.55 3.42 21.38
N LYS A 167 -3.31 4.44 20.95
CA LYS A 167 -4.64 4.24 20.34
C LYS A 167 -4.55 3.51 19.01
N ILE A 168 -3.55 3.83 18.19
CA ILE A 168 -3.30 3.12 16.93
C ILE A 168 -2.97 1.65 17.25
N ASN A 169 -2.09 1.41 18.22
CA ASN A 169 -1.71 0.08 18.66
C ASN A 169 -2.90 -0.76 19.14
N LEU A 170 -3.86 -0.17 19.86
CA LEU A 170 -5.10 -0.83 20.25
C LEU A 170 -5.93 -1.32 19.05
N TRP A 171 -5.99 -0.53 17.97
CA TRP A 171 -6.67 -0.95 16.74
C TRP A 171 -5.92 -2.05 16.02
N LEU A 172 -4.59 -1.97 15.94
CA LEU A 172 -3.74 -3.01 15.34
C LEU A 172 -3.87 -4.35 16.07
N VAL A 173 -3.93 -4.35 17.41
CA VAL A 173 -4.14 -5.56 18.22
C VAL A 173 -5.52 -6.17 17.97
N LYS A 174 -6.56 -5.37 17.70
CA LYS A 174 -7.88 -5.92 17.32
C LYS A 174 -7.82 -6.62 15.96
N ILE A 175 -7.09 -6.04 15.00
CA ILE A 175 -6.91 -6.65 13.66
C ILE A 175 -6.13 -7.96 13.77
N GLU A 176 -5.03 -7.96 14.54
CA GLU A 176 -4.22 -9.15 14.86
C GLU A 176 -5.11 -10.26 15.44
N LYS A 177 -5.97 -9.93 16.42
CA LYS A 177 -6.90 -10.89 17.02
C LYS A 177 -7.88 -11.48 15.99
N ILE A 178 -8.53 -10.63 15.19
CA ILE A 178 -9.47 -11.07 14.15
C ILE A 178 -8.77 -11.98 13.13
N ALA A 179 -7.54 -11.62 12.73
CA ALA A 179 -6.75 -12.44 11.82
C ALA A 179 -6.43 -13.83 12.43
N SER A 180 -6.04 -13.89 13.71
CA SER A 180 -5.73 -15.16 14.39
C SER A 180 -6.93 -16.09 14.61
N GLU A 181 -8.15 -15.53 14.67
CA GLU A 181 -9.38 -16.31 14.82
C GLU A 181 -9.92 -16.82 13.46
N SER A 182 -9.33 -16.37 12.36
CA SER A 182 -9.78 -16.72 11.00
C SER A 182 -9.16 -18.01 10.48
N VAL A 183 -10.02 -18.93 10.01
CA VAL A 183 -9.58 -20.18 9.37
C VAL A 183 -8.84 -19.96 8.04
N PHE A 184 -9.01 -18.78 7.43
CA PHE A 184 -8.41 -18.39 6.15
C PHE A 184 -7.04 -17.71 6.31
N VAL A 185 -6.55 -17.61 7.54
CA VAL A 185 -5.25 -17.02 7.86
C VAL A 185 -4.31 -18.12 8.34
N ASP A 186 -3.07 -18.07 7.86
CA ASP A 186 -2.00 -18.96 8.31
C ASP A 186 -1.28 -18.35 9.53
N SER A 187 -0.70 -19.20 10.40
CA SER A 187 0.05 -18.76 11.58
C SER A 187 1.22 -17.81 11.27
N SER A 188 1.76 -17.85 10.05
CA SER A 188 2.78 -16.88 9.59
C SER A 188 2.27 -15.44 9.61
N VAL A 189 0.99 -15.21 9.30
CA VAL A 189 0.36 -13.87 9.34
C VAL A 189 0.22 -13.38 10.77
N GLU A 190 -0.16 -14.25 11.70
CA GLU A 190 -0.25 -13.92 13.11
C GLU A 190 1.09 -13.42 13.65
N GLN A 191 2.17 -14.14 13.32
CA GLN A 191 3.54 -13.74 13.65
C GLN A 191 3.90 -12.39 13.03
N ALA A 192 3.62 -12.20 11.73
CA ALA A 192 3.90 -10.95 11.03
C ALA A 192 3.16 -9.74 11.61
N LEU A 193 1.89 -9.89 12.00
CA LEU A 193 1.08 -8.81 12.59
C LEU A 193 1.45 -8.52 14.06
N ALA A 194 1.97 -9.53 14.77
CA ALA A 194 2.47 -9.41 16.14
C ALA A 194 3.90 -8.83 16.21
N GLU A 195 4.64 -8.80 15.10
CA GLU A 195 6.01 -8.25 15.05
C GLU A 195 6.04 -6.82 15.61
N GLY A 196 6.99 -6.54 16.51
CA GLY A 196 7.17 -5.23 17.14
C GLY A 196 6.15 -4.87 18.23
N LYS A 197 5.12 -5.70 18.49
CA LYS A 197 4.11 -5.45 19.53
C LYS A 197 4.72 -5.30 20.92
N THR A 198 5.57 -6.24 21.31
CA THR A 198 6.22 -6.25 22.64
C THR A 198 7.13 -5.04 22.83
N SER A 199 7.81 -4.59 21.76
CA SER A 199 8.61 -3.36 21.77
C SER A 199 7.75 -2.13 22.00
N VAL A 200 6.59 -2.03 21.32
CA VAL A 200 5.63 -0.92 21.53
C VAL A 200 5.10 -0.91 22.97
N GLU A 201 4.75 -2.08 23.52
CA GLU A 201 4.26 -2.21 24.90
C GLU A 201 5.33 -1.85 25.93
N ALA A 202 6.58 -2.25 25.70
CA ALA A 202 7.71 -1.91 26.56
C ALA A 202 8.00 -0.40 26.55
N ASP A 203 8.03 0.23 25.36
CA ASP A 203 8.21 1.68 25.26
C ASP A 203 7.02 2.44 25.86
N GLU A 204 5.79 1.95 25.71
CA GLU A 204 4.60 2.53 26.37
C GLU A 204 4.73 2.51 27.89
N GLN A 205 5.26 1.43 28.46
CA GLN A 205 5.54 1.37 29.89
C GLN A 205 6.56 2.44 30.30
N ILE A 206 7.63 2.63 29.53
CA ILE A 206 8.63 3.69 29.78
C ILE A 206 7.97 5.07 29.75
N VAL A 207 7.13 5.35 28.75
CA VAL A 207 6.41 6.63 28.63
C VAL A 207 5.51 6.89 29.84
N ARG A 208 4.86 5.87 30.37
CA ARG A 208 3.94 5.99 31.52
C ARG A 208 4.67 6.10 32.87
N SER A 209 5.80 5.42 33.05
CA SER A 209 6.46 5.30 34.36
C SER A 209 7.72 6.14 34.53
N SER A 210 8.32 6.65 33.45
CA SER A 210 9.56 7.43 33.51
C SER A 210 9.31 8.89 33.88
N ASN A 211 10.03 9.39 34.88
CA ASN A 211 10.12 10.81 35.21
C ASN A 211 11.24 11.53 34.43
N ASP A 212 12.04 10.79 33.67
CA ASP A 212 13.13 11.34 32.86
C ASP A 212 12.61 11.72 31.47
N HIS A 213 12.53 13.03 31.21
CA HIS A 213 12.06 13.58 29.94
C HIS A 213 12.83 13.06 28.72
N LYS A 214 14.13 12.82 28.85
CA LYS A 214 14.94 12.33 27.74
C LYS A 214 14.55 10.90 27.39
N LYS A 215 14.46 10.03 28.40
CA LYS A 215 14.02 8.63 28.21
C LYS A 215 12.60 8.55 27.66
N THR A 216 11.70 9.42 28.14
CA THR A 216 10.33 9.49 27.65
C THR A 216 10.28 9.93 26.19
N SER A 217 11.05 10.94 25.80
CA SER A 217 11.12 11.40 24.40
C SER A 217 11.66 10.31 23.47
N GLU A 218 12.74 9.64 23.86
CA GLU A 218 13.33 8.54 23.08
C GLU A 218 12.36 7.35 22.98
N ALA A 219 11.63 7.03 24.06
CA ALA A 219 10.61 5.98 24.04
C ALA A 219 9.43 6.33 23.13
N ILE A 220 8.96 7.58 23.12
CA ILE A 220 7.90 8.04 22.20
C ILE A 220 8.35 7.87 20.74
N GLU A 221 9.58 8.24 20.42
CA GLU A 221 10.13 8.10 19.06
C GLU A 221 10.23 6.62 18.64
N ARG A 222 10.77 5.76 19.51
CA ARG A 222 10.82 4.31 19.24
C ARG A 222 9.42 3.70 19.12
N GLN A 223 8.50 4.08 19.99
CA GLN A 223 7.10 3.63 19.96
C GLN A 223 6.44 4.02 18.63
N ALA A 224 6.63 5.25 18.16
CA ALA A 224 6.08 5.73 16.89
C ALA A 224 6.68 4.97 15.70
N ASN A 225 8.01 4.75 15.69
CA ASN A 225 8.69 3.97 14.66
C ASN A 225 8.18 2.52 14.59
N GLN A 226 8.07 1.84 15.74
CA GLN A 226 7.55 0.47 15.77
C GLN A 226 6.07 0.41 15.36
N THR A 227 5.27 1.37 15.80
CA THR A 227 3.85 1.47 15.39
C THR A 227 3.73 1.69 13.88
N ALA A 228 4.57 2.55 13.28
CA ALA A 228 4.59 2.78 11.84
C ALA A 228 4.85 1.49 11.06
N LEU A 229 5.87 0.71 11.46
CA LEU A 229 6.16 -0.58 10.84
C LEU A 229 4.96 -1.54 10.93
N ARG A 230 4.32 -1.62 12.10
CA ARG A 230 3.11 -2.45 12.28
C ARG A 230 1.94 -1.99 11.40
N VAL A 231 1.74 -0.67 11.25
CA VAL A 231 0.71 -0.11 10.36
C VAL A 231 0.98 -0.50 8.91
N MET A 232 2.22 -0.39 8.44
CA MET A 232 2.60 -0.78 7.07
C MET A 232 2.35 -2.26 6.80
N THR A 233 2.77 -3.14 7.71
CA THR A 233 2.51 -4.59 7.63
C THR A 233 1.00 -4.89 7.61
N THR A 234 0.24 -4.24 8.50
CA THR A 234 -1.22 -4.42 8.56
C THR A 234 -1.92 -3.90 7.30
N ARG A 235 -1.46 -2.77 6.74
CA ARG A 235 -1.95 -2.23 5.47
C ARG A 235 -1.77 -3.24 4.34
N ASN A 236 -0.59 -3.84 4.23
CA ASN A 236 -0.31 -4.85 3.19
C ASN A 236 -1.18 -6.09 3.35
N PHE A 237 -1.40 -6.54 4.58
CA PHE A 237 -2.30 -7.65 4.87
C PHE A 237 -3.73 -7.35 4.38
N VAL A 238 -4.30 -6.20 4.76
CA VAL A 238 -5.66 -5.82 4.37
C VAL A 238 -5.77 -5.63 2.86
N ALA A 239 -4.81 -4.94 2.24
CA ALA A 239 -4.74 -4.77 0.79
C ALA A 239 -4.73 -6.12 0.06
N ARG A 240 -3.97 -7.10 0.57
CA ARG A 240 -3.92 -8.43 -0.01
C ARG A 240 -5.25 -9.16 0.10
N ILE A 241 -5.95 -9.09 1.24
CA ILE A 241 -7.28 -9.73 1.36
C ILE A 241 -8.24 -9.13 0.34
N ILE A 242 -8.33 -7.79 0.28
CA ILE A 242 -9.22 -7.09 -0.63
C ILE A 242 -8.93 -7.46 -2.08
N ARG A 243 -7.65 -7.44 -2.47
CA ARG A 243 -7.22 -7.83 -3.82
C ARG A 243 -7.61 -9.28 -4.13
N SER A 244 -7.50 -10.18 -3.17
CA SER A 244 -7.89 -11.59 -3.33
C SER A 244 -9.39 -11.76 -3.59
N ILE A 245 -10.24 -10.90 -2.98
CA ILE A 245 -11.68 -10.86 -3.25
C ILE A 245 -11.93 -10.36 -4.69
N GLN A 246 -11.23 -9.30 -5.10
CA GLN A 246 -11.38 -8.71 -6.43
C GLN A 246 -10.89 -9.61 -7.57
N ASP A 247 -9.73 -10.24 -7.41
CA ASP A 247 -9.18 -11.19 -8.39
C ASP A 247 -10.16 -12.37 -8.58
N GLY A 248 -10.82 -12.82 -7.50
CA GLY A 248 -11.88 -13.83 -7.54
C GLY A 248 -13.19 -13.38 -8.19
N ILE A 249 -13.43 -12.08 -8.35
CA ILE A 249 -14.60 -11.53 -9.08
C ILE A 249 -14.37 -11.59 -10.60
N VAL A 250 -13.14 -11.31 -11.05
CA VAL A 250 -12.82 -11.14 -12.47
C VAL A 250 -12.61 -12.48 -13.20
N GLY A 251 -12.29 -13.55 -12.49
CA GLY A 251 -12.05 -14.89 -13.07
C GLY A 251 -13.29 -15.72 -13.40
N GLY A 252 -14.51 -15.19 -13.17
CA GLY A 252 -15.76 -15.96 -13.34
C GLY A 252 -16.22 -16.15 -14.78
N THR A 253 -15.67 -15.44 -15.77
CA THR A 253 -16.25 -15.41 -17.13
C THR A 253 -15.41 -15.98 -18.26
N GLU A 254 -14.10 -16.22 -18.17
CA GLU A 254 -13.38 -16.81 -19.32
C GLU A 254 -12.00 -17.40 -18.97
N ALA A 255 -11.75 -18.62 -19.45
CA ALA A 255 -10.49 -19.37 -19.48
C ALA A 255 -10.01 -20.05 -18.18
N GLY A 256 -10.32 -21.33 -18.06
CA GLY A 256 -9.72 -22.24 -17.09
C GLY A 256 -8.22 -22.38 -17.30
N VAL A 257 -7.45 -22.10 -16.25
CA VAL A 257 -6.34 -22.90 -15.70
C VAL A 257 -5.82 -22.17 -14.44
N LYS A 258 -5.96 -22.84 -13.28
CA LYS A 258 -5.23 -22.63 -11.99
C LYS A 258 -5.62 -21.55 -10.96
N GLY A 259 -6.76 -20.86 -11.06
CA GLY A 259 -7.09 -19.80 -10.09
C GLY A 259 -8.48 -19.81 -9.45
N ALA A 260 -9.23 -20.92 -9.47
CA ALA A 260 -10.58 -20.95 -8.89
C ALA A 260 -10.51 -20.95 -7.34
N VAL A 261 -10.44 -19.77 -6.75
CA VAL A 261 -10.80 -19.57 -5.34
C VAL A 261 -12.28 -19.97 -5.24
N SER A 262 -12.59 -21.05 -4.52
CA SER A 262 -13.96 -21.53 -4.38
C SER A 262 -14.84 -20.43 -3.76
N GLY A 263 -16.13 -20.42 -4.09
CA GLY A 263 -17.06 -19.40 -3.57
C GLY A 263 -17.01 -19.27 -2.04
N GLY A 264 -16.81 -20.37 -1.33
CA GLY A 264 -16.67 -20.38 0.14
C GLY A 264 -15.42 -19.64 0.65
N ILE A 265 -14.28 -19.72 -0.05
CA ILE A 265 -13.08 -18.97 0.35
C ILE A 265 -13.31 -17.47 0.13
N ARG A 266 -13.99 -17.09 -0.96
CA ARG A 266 -14.28 -15.69 -1.26
C ARG A 266 -15.21 -15.07 -0.21
N THR A 267 -16.29 -15.76 0.16
CA THR A 267 -17.15 -15.35 1.27
C THR A 267 -16.34 -15.29 2.56
N GLY A 268 -15.47 -16.27 2.81
CA GLY A 268 -14.54 -16.27 3.93
C GLY A 268 -13.65 -15.03 4.03
N PHE A 269 -13.05 -14.61 2.92
CA PHE A 269 -12.25 -13.39 2.84
C PHE A 269 -13.10 -12.13 2.98
N ALA A 270 -14.30 -12.09 2.41
CA ALA A 270 -15.20 -10.95 2.54
C ALA A 270 -15.65 -10.74 4.00
N VAL A 271 -16.05 -11.81 4.70
CA VAL A 271 -16.33 -11.79 6.15
C VAL A 271 -15.12 -11.33 6.95
N LEU A 272 -13.91 -11.80 6.59
CA LEU A 272 -12.67 -11.36 7.22
C LEU A 272 -12.42 -9.86 7.03
N VAL A 273 -12.55 -9.34 5.81
CA VAL A 273 -12.42 -7.90 5.52
C VAL A 273 -13.49 -7.10 6.26
N GLY A 274 -14.74 -7.56 6.27
CA GLY A 274 -15.84 -6.91 6.98
C GLY A 274 -15.57 -6.80 8.48
N SER A 275 -15.06 -7.86 9.08
CA SER A 275 -14.67 -7.87 10.50
C SER A 275 -13.51 -6.90 10.80
N ILE A 276 -12.56 -6.77 9.87
CA ILE A 276 -11.38 -5.89 10.00
C ILE A 276 -11.71 -4.42 9.69
N ALA A 277 -12.73 -4.14 8.89
CA ALA A 277 -13.05 -2.80 8.38
C ALA A 277 -13.19 -1.77 9.51
N GLY A 278 -13.91 -2.10 10.59
CA GLY A 278 -14.09 -1.21 11.74
C GLY A 278 -12.77 -0.83 12.43
N PRO A 279 -11.99 -1.81 12.92
CA PRO A 279 -10.66 -1.55 13.48
C PRO A 279 -9.70 -0.81 12.53
N PHE A 280 -9.73 -1.14 11.24
CA PHE A 280 -8.85 -0.54 10.24
C PHE A 280 -9.23 0.92 9.92
N ALA A 281 -10.53 1.25 9.90
CA ALA A 281 -11.00 2.64 9.90
C ALA A 281 -10.50 3.40 11.15
N GLY A 282 -10.42 2.71 12.29
CA GLY A 282 -9.80 3.22 13.52
C GLY A 282 -8.35 3.66 13.33
N VAL A 283 -7.55 2.90 12.56
CA VAL A 283 -6.18 3.27 12.17
C VAL A 283 -6.18 4.44 11.19
N ALA A 284 -7.06 4.43 10.19
CA ALA A 284 -7.14 5.46 9.15
C ALA A 284 -7.49 6.87 9.67
N MET A 285 -8.12 6.98 10.85
CA MET A 285 -8.30 8.27 11.54
C MET A 285 -6.96 8.92 11.92
N PHE A 286 -5.91 8.11 12.12
CA PHE A 286 -4.59 8.57 12.55
C PHE A 286 -3.51 8.43 11.49
N VAL A 287 -3.71 7.64 10.43
CA VAL A 287 -2.70 7.46 9.37
C VAL A 287 -3.35 7.67 8.02
N ALA A 288 -3.08 8.82 7.40
CA ALA A 288 -3.77 9.22 6.16
C ALA A 288 -3.56 8.22 5.01
N SER A 289 -2.37 7.63 4.91
CA SER A 289 -2.02 6.65 3.87
C SER A 289 -2.80 5.33 3.94
N VAL A 290 -3.54 5.09 5.03
CA VAL A 290 -4.38 3.90 5.23
C VAL A 290 -5.83 4.13 4.78
N ARG A 291 -6.26 5.38 4.66
CA ARG A 291 -7.66 5.75 4.41
C ARG A 291 -8.28 5.11 3.16
N PRO A 292 -7.63 5.11 1.97
CA PRO A 292 -8.24 4.54 0.78
C PRO A 292 -8.56 3.05 0.93
N ILE A 293 -7.69 2.29 1.59
CA ILE A 293 -7.89 0.85 1.82
C ILE A 293 -9.00 0.64 2.87
N ALA A 294 -9.11 1.53 3.87
CA ALA A 294 -10.18 1.47 4.86
C ALA A 294 -11.56 1.77 4.27
N GLU A 295 -11.64 2.74 3.37
CA GLU A 295 -12.86 3.02 2.60
C GLU A 295 -13.24 1.81 1.76
N LYS A 296 -12.27 1.20 1.08
CA LYS A 296 -12.51 -0.01 0.29
C LYS A 296 -12.96 -1.22 1.11
N ALA A 297 -12.35 -1.44 2.27
CA ALA A 297 -12.77 -2.48 3.21
C ALA A 297 -14.22 -2.25 3.65
N SER A 298 -14.62 -1.00 3.88
CA SER A 298 -15.99 -0.64 4.23
C SER A 298 -16.99 -0.81 3.07
N GLU A 299 -16.58 -0.57 1.82
CA GLU A 299 -17.42 -0.86 0.66
C GLU A 299 -17.73 -2.37 0.58
N ILE A 300 -16.71 -3.20 0.72
CA ILE A 300 -16.86 -4.66 0.68
C ILE A 300 -17.74 -5.16 1.84
N SER A 301 -17.60 -4.59 3.04
CA SER A 301 -18.41 -4.98 4.18
C SER A 301 -19.92 -4.71 4.00
N LYS A 302 -20.27 -3.70 3.18
CA LYS A 302 -21.67 -3.35 2.91
C LYS A 302 -22.31 -4.26 1.86
N LEU A 303 -21.52 -4.73 0.90
CA LEU A 303 -22.02 -5.65 -0.12
C LEU A 303 -22.49 -6.99 0.50
N GLU A 304 -21.84 -7.46 1.57
CA GLU A 304 -22.29 -8.66 2.28
C GLU A 304 -23.61 -8.48 3.04
N THR A 305 -23.89 -7.29 3.57
CA THR A 305 -25.14 -7.05 4.30
C THR A 305 -26.34 -7.01 3.36
N ASP A 306 -26.16 -6.50 2.14
CA ASP A 306 -27.26 -6.36 1.17
C ASP A 306 -27.63 -7.73 0.55
N ASP A 307 -26.65 -8.61 0.28
CA ASP A 307 -26.90 -9.96 -0.26
C ASP A 307 -27.59 -10.89 0.76
N ALA A 308 -27.41 -10.66 2.07
CA ALA A 308 -28.03 -11.47 3.11
C ALA A 308 -29.54 -11.20 3.24
N ASP A 309 -29.97 -9.94 3.09
CA ASP A 309 -31.37 -9.53 3.23
C ASP A 309 -32.25 -9.95 2.02
N GLU A 310 -31.67 -10.28 0.86
CA GLU A 310 -32.43 -10.76 -0.31
C GLU A 310 -32.73 -12.27 -0.31
N THR A 311 -32.19 -13.02 0.65
CA THR A 311 -32.37 -14.49 0.73
C THR A 311 -33.26 -14.99 1.88
N GLU A 312 -33.86 -14.08 2.67
CA GLU A 312 -34.92 -14.36 3.65
C GLU A 312 -36.32 -14.06 3.11
#